data_AF-A0A0Q8ES12-F1
#
_entry.id   AF-A0A0Q8ES12-F1
#
_cell.length_a   1.000
_cell.length_b   1.000
_cell.length_c   1.000
_cell.angle_alpha   90.00
_cell.angle_beta   90.00
_cell.angle_gamma   90.00
#
_symmetry.space_group_name_H-M   'P 1'
#
loop_
_entity.id
_entity.type
_entity.pdbx_description
1 polymer ?
#
loop_
_entity_poly.entity_id
_entity_poly.type
_entity_poly.pdbx_seq_one_letter_code
_entity_poly.pdbx_strand_id
1 'polypeptide(L)'
;MSESSGALTVTIKYGKSYDDTWAVFKGRPGEVRDDILNFFGIERDSVTGLTLSDIVTNATNLAHGKGLIATQLGGTVIPEDAPPAKPAGGDPWASLGSTPQAASATAVSPEQDKNAWILGEIERQTNRADLKKIWASNQSFFSEQAVMDAYKAKGKALPA
;
A
#
# COMPACT_ATOMS: atom_id res chain seq x y z
N MET A 1 -10.52 -39.69 -18.12
CA MET A 1 -9.09 -39.39 -18.33
C MET A 1 -8.59 -38.78 -17.04
N SER A 2 -7.85 -39.56 -16.23
CA SER A 2 -7.32 -39.06 -14.96
C SER A 2 -6.06 -38.26 -15.24
N GLU A 3 -6.14 -36.93 -15.13
CA GLU A 3 -4.94 -36.09 -15.12
C GLU A 3 -4.12 -36.43 -13.88
N SER A 4 -2.92 -36.97 -14.10
CA SER A 4 -1.87 -36.99 -13.10
C SER A 4 -1.44 -35.56 -12.79
N SER A 5 -2.21 -34.86 -11.94
CA SER A 5 -1.77 -33.58 -11.39
C SER A 5 -0.59 -33.86 -10.46
N GLY A 6 0.62 -33.74 -11.00
CA GLY A 6 1.87 -33.97 -10.28
C GLY A 6 1.94 -33.11 -9.02
N ALA A 7 2.48 -33.67 -7.94
CA ALA A 7 2.74 -32.93 -6.73
C ALA A 7 3.78 -31.82 -7.01
N LEU A 8 3.48 -30.61 -6.53
CA LEU A 8 4.32 -29.43 -6.63
C LEU A 8 4.89 -29.10 -5.25
N THR A 9 6.14 -28.64 -5.22
CA THR A 9 6.76 -28.03 -4.03
C THR A 9 7.21 -26.63 -4.39
N VAL A 10 6.77 -25.64 -3.61
CA VAL A 10 7.20 -24.24 -3.73
C VAL A 10 7.88 -23.82 -2.43
N THR A 11 9.05 -23.20 -2.56
CA THR A 11 9.78 -22.64 -1.42
C THR A 11 9.91 -21.13 -1.62
N ILE A 12 9.49 -20.35 -0.62
CA ILE A 12 9.61 -18.89 -0.60
C ILE A 12 10.58 -18.50 0.51
N LYS A 13 11.75 -17.98 0.11
CA LYS A 13 12.78 -17.48 1.04
C LYS A 13 12.53 -16.01 1.38
N TYR A 14 12.79 -15.63 2.64
CA TYR A 14 12.55 -14.26 3.10
C TYR A 14 13.80 -13.39 3.03
N GLY A 15 14.93 -13.98 2.66
CA GLY A 15 16.18 -13.29 2.40
C GLY A 15 17.15 -14.14 1.57
N LYS A 16 18.41 -13.67 1.50
CA LYS A 16 19.45 -14.22 0.62
C LYS A 16 20.40 -15.18 1.34
N SER A 17 20.45 -15.11 2.66
CA SER A 17 21.35 -15.90 3.51
C SER A 17 20.81 -17.31 3.73
N TYR A 18 21.68 -18.21 4.14
CA TYR A 18 21.28 -19.57 4.48
C TYR A 18 20.47 -19.63 5.78
N ASP A 19 20.74 -18.71 6.70
CA ASP A 19 20.09 -18.63 8.01
C ASP A 19 18.78 -17.82 7.97
N ASP A 20 18.43 -17.25 6.82
CA ASP A 20 17.18 -16.53 6.66
C ASP A 20 16.00 -17.50 6.69
N THR A 21 14.84 -17.05 7.17
CA THR A 21 13.65 -17.89 7.24
C THR A 21 13.02 -18.13 5.87
N TRP A 22 12.29 -19.24 5.73
CA TRP A 22 11.55 -19.58 4.52
C TRP A 22 10.28 -20.35 4.85
N ALA A 23 9.32 -20.30 3.92
CA ALA A 23 8.12 -21.14 3.92
C ALA A 23 8.19 -22.17 2.79
N VAL A 24 7.64 -23.37 3.03
CA VAL A 24 7.57 -24.46 2.05
C VAL A 24 6.12 -24.93 1.92
N PHE A 25 5.62 -24.97 0.70
CA PHE A 25 4.28 -25.40 0.35
C PHE A 25 4.36 -26.65 -0.52
N LYS A 26 3.58 -27.69 -0.20
CA LYS A 26 3.62 -28.99 -0.90
C LYS A 26 2.21 -29.49 -1.13
N GLY A 27 1.88 -29.83 -2.36
CA GLY A 27 0.56 -30.36 -2.69
C GLY A 27 0.27 -30.29 -4.18
N ARG A 28 -1.01 -30.39 -4.54
CA ARG A 28 -1.45 -30.15 -5.92
C ARG A 28 -1.37 -28.65 -6.24
N PRO A 29 -1.24 -28.25 -7.51
CA PRO A 29 -1.09 -26.84 -7.87
C PRO A 29 -2.20 -25.92 -7.30
N GLY A 30 -3.44 -26.38 -7.25
CA GLY A 30 -4.56 -25.62 -6.67
C GLY A 30 -4.48 -25.47 -5.15
N GLU A 31 -3.99 -26.50 -4.44
CA GLU A 31 -3.78 -26.46 -2.99
C GLU A 31 -2.63 -25.52 -2.65
N VAL A 32 -1.49 -25.66 -3.35
CA VAL A 32 -0.34 -24.77 -3.18
C VAL A 32 -0.72 -23.31 -3.47
N ARG A 33 -1.59 -23.06 -4.45
CA ARG A 33 -2.12 -21.73 -4.72
C ARG A 33 -2.87 -21.20 -3.49
N ASP A 34 -3.88 -21.92 -3.01
CA ASP A 34 -4.74 -21.46 -1.92
C ASP A 34 -3.94 -21.33 -0.61
N ASP A 35 -2.98 -22.22 -0.35
CA ASP A 35 -2.08 -22.16 0.81
C ASP A 35 -1.19 -20.91 0.79
N ILE A 36 -0.62 -20.54 -0.37
CA ILE A 36 0.20 -19.33 -0.49
C ILE A 36 -0.66 -18.09 -0.26
N LEU A 37 -1.87 -18.02 -0.82
CA LEU A 37 -2.77 -16.89 -0.63
C LEU A 37 -3.12 -16.70 0.84
N ASN A 38 -3.54 -17.77 1.51
CA ASN A 38 -3.88 -17.76 2.92
C ASN A 38 -2.68 -17.38 3.80
N PHE A 39 -1.51 -17.96 3.53
CA PHE A 39 -0.32 -17.74 4.34
C PHE A 39 0.18 -16.28 4.26
N PHE A 40 0.10 -15.66 3.07
CA PHE A 40 0.57 -14.28 2.87
C PHE A 40 -0.52 -13.22 3.09
N GLY A 41 -1.77 -13.62 3.34
CA GLY A 41 -2.91 -12.71 3.49
C GLY A 41 -3.28 -12.02 2.17
N ILE A 42 -3.19 -12.74 1.06
CA ILE A 42 -3.53 -12.24 -0.28
C ILE A 42 -4.99 -12.59 -0.57
N GLU A 43 -5.83 -11.59 -0.77
CA GLU A 43 -7.23 -11.78 -1.10
C GLU A 43 -7.41 -12.52 -2.42
N ARG A 44 -8.25 -13.56 -2.44
CA ARG A 44 -8.46 -14.42 -3.61
C ARG A 44 -8.91 -13.63 -4.84
N ASP A 45 -9.77 -12.65 -4.64
CA ASP A 45 -10.34 -11.82 -5.71
C ASP A 45 -9.27 -10.93 -6.36
N SER A 46 -8.26 -10.50 -5.59
CA SER A 46 -7.17 -9.63 -6.06
C SER A 46 -6.21 -10.32 -7.04
N VAL A 47 -6.23 -11.65 -7.11
CA VAL A 47 -5.35 -12.46 -7.95
C VAL A 47 -6.11 -13.24 -9.03
N THR A 48 -7.36 -12.85 -9.29
CA THR A 48 -8.16 -13.43 -10.37
C THR A 48 -7.45 -13.26 -11.71
N GLY A 49 -7.28 -14.34 -12.46
CA GLY A 49 -6.55 -14.34 -13.75
C GLY A 49 -5.02 -14.46 -13.64
N LEU A 50 -4.44 -14.38 -12.44
CA LEU A 50 -3.01 -14.58 -12.25
C LEU A 50 -2.63 -16.06 -12.26
N THR A 51 -1.47 -16.35 -12.83
CA THR A 51 -0.87 -17.69 -12.81
C THR A 51 -0.28 -18.00 -11.43
N LEU A 52 0.01 -19.26 -11.16
CA LEU A 52 0.69 -19.64 -9.92
C LEU A 52 2.09 -19.00 -9.81
N SER A 53 2.82 -18.85 -10.92
CA SER A 53 4.11 -18.16 -10.91
C SER A 53 3.98 -16.70 -10.49
N ASP A 54 2.96 -15.99 -10.98
CA ASP A 54 2.73 -14.57 -10.60
C ASP A 54 2.44 -14.45 -9.10
N ILE A 55 1.65 -15.39 -8.57
CA ILE A 55 1.33 -15.47 -7.14
C ILE A 55 2.59 -15.73 -6.31
N VAL A 56 3.45 -16.67 -6.74
CA VAL A 56 4.73 -16.97 -6.08
C VAL A 56 5.66 -15.76 -6.08
N THR A 57 5.73 -15.03 -7.19
CA THR A 57 6.51 -13.79 -7.29
C THR A 57 5.97 -12.71 -6.35
N ASN A 58 4.66 -12.50 -6.31
CA ASN A 58 4.04 -11.53 -5.42
C ASN A 58 4.30 -11.88 -3.94
N ALA A 59 4.09 -13.15 -3.56
CA ALA A 59 4.37 -13.64 -2.22
C ALA A 59 5.86 -13.48 -1.81
N THR A 60 6.78 -13.69 -2.75
CA THR A 60 8.21 -13.47 -2.52
C THR A 60 8.53 -12.00 -2.26
N ASN A 61 7.90 -11.08 -3.01
CA ASN A 61 8.08 -9.64 -2.79
C ASN A 61 7.52 -9.21 -1.42
N LEU A 62 6.38 -9.76 -1.00
CA LEU A 62 5.83 -9.53 0.34
C LEU A 62 6.77 -10.06 1.43
N ALA A 63 7.34 -11.24 1.25
CA ALA A 63 8.29 -11.82 2.20
C ALA A 63 9.53 -10.91 2.40
N HIS A 64 10.15 -10.47 1.30
CA HIS A 64 11.29 -9.56 1.35
C HIS A 64 10.94 -8.20 1.97
N GLY A 65 9.76 -7.64 1.61
CA GLY A 65 9.29 -6.38 2.15
C GLY A 65 9.08 -6.45 3.67
N LYS A 66 8.43 -7.51 4.16
CA LYS A 66 8.22 -7.72 5.62
C LYS A 66 9.55 -7.88 6.35
N GLY A 67 10.49 -8.65 5.80
CA GLY A 67 11.82 -8.80 6.36
C GLY A 67 12.56 -7.46 6.48
N LEU A 68 12.50 -6.62 5.45
CA LEU A 68 13.13 -5.30 5.45
C LEU A 68 12.53 -4.35 6.48
N ILE A 69 11.19 -4.28 6.57
CA ILE A 69 10.51 -3.43 7.56
C ILE A 69 10.85 -3.87 8.99
N ALA A 70 10.83 -5.18 9.27
CA ALA A 70 11.13 -5.70 10.59
C ALA A 70 12.59 -5.45 11.00
N THR A 71 13.54 -5.70 10.09
CA THR A 71 14.97 -5.68 10.43
C THR A 71 15.61 -4.30 10.31
N GLN A 72 15.19 -3.47 9.35
CA GLN A 72 15.84 -2.17 9.09
C GLN A 72 15.09 -0.99 9.71
N LEU A 73 13.77 -1.10 9.86
CA LEU A 73 12.94 -0.01 10.37
C LEU A 73 12.45 -0.25 11.80
N GLY A 74 12.82 -1.39 12.42
CA GLY A 74 12.37 -1.77 13.76
C GLY A 74 10.85 -2.01 13.82
N GLY A 75 10.22 -2.27 12.68
CA GLY A 75 8.78 -2.53 12.61
C GLY A 75 8.44 -3.85 13.29
N THR A 76 7.26 -3.91 13.91
CA THR A 76 6.72 -5.14 14.47
C THR A 76 5.36 -5.42 13.85
N VAL A 77 5.01 -6.69 13.73
CA VAL A 77 3.68 -7.10 13.25
C VAL A 77 2.69 -6.87 14.38
N ILE A 78 1.65 -6.09 14.11
CA ILE A 78 0.54 -5.86 15.02
C ILE A 78 -0.70 -6.59 14.47
N PRO A 79 -1.45 -7.34 15.30
CA PRO A 79 -2.71 -7.94 14.89
C PRO A 79 -3.69 -6.88 14.35
N GLU A 80 -4.47 -7.22 13.33
CA GLU A 80 -5.47 -6.29 12.77
C GLU A 80 -6.52 -5.85 13.82
N ASP A 81 -6.85 -6.73 14.76
CA ASP A 81 -7.78 -6.44 15.86
C ASP A 81 -7.10 -5.86 17.11
N ALA A 82 -5.84 -5.44 17.02
CA ALA A 82 -5.17 -4.85 18.18
C ALA A 82 -5.88 -3.53 18.57
N PRO A 83 -6.29 -3.37 19.84
CA PRO A 83 -6.85 -2.10 20.29
C PRO A 83 -5.79 -1.01 20.09
N PRO A 84 -6.18 0.20 19.65
CA PRO A 84 -5.23 1.28 19.42
C PRO A 84 -4.45 1.51 20.71
N ALA A 85 -3.11 1.50 20.59
CA ALA A 85 -2.23 1.69 21.73
C ALA A 85 -2.58 3.03 22.40
N LYS A 86 -2.94 2.97 23.69
CA LYS A 86 -3.20 4.18 24.48
C LYS A 86 -1.86 4.93 24.61
N PRO A 87 -1.73 6.17 24.12
CA PRO A 87 -0.48 6.90 24.19
C PRO A 87 -0.06 7.06 25.66
N ALA A 88 1.12 6.54 25.98
CA ALA A 88 1.74 6.68 27.29
C ALA A 88 2.50 8.01 27.30
N GLY A 89 1.90 9.03 27.92
CA GLY A 89 2.44 10.39 27.94
C GLY A 89 1.73 11.28 26.93
N GLY A 90 1.37 12.49 27.36
CA GLY A 90 0.65 13.47 26.54
C GLY A 90 1.33 13.64 25.18
N ASP A 91 0.55 13.41 24.14
CA ASP A 91 1.02 13.46 22.76
C ASP A 91 1.36 14.92 22.38
N PRO A 92 2.60 15.23 21.96
CA PRO A 92 2.96 16.55 21.44
C PRO A 92 2.19 16.95 20.17
N TRP A 93 1.46 16.01 19.55
CA TRP A 93 0.55 16.24 18.42
C TRP A 93 -0.92 16.46 18.82
N ALA A 94 -1.27 16.33 20.10
CA ALA A 94 -2.65 16.51 20.58
C ALA A 94 -3.23 17.92 20.35
N SER A 95 -2.37 18.92 20.11
CA SER A 95 -2.77 20.30 19.84
C SER A 95 -3.25 20.54 18.40
N LEU A 96 -3.13 19.57 17.48
CA LEU A 96 -3.55 19.70 16.08
C LEU A 96 -4.86 18.97 15.73
N GLY A 97 -5.46 18.22 16.67
CA GLY A 97 -6.58 17.31 16.39
C GLY A 97 -7.93 17.64 17.03
N SER A 98 -8.08 18.75 17.74
CA SER A 98 -9.37 19.12 18.34
C SER A 98 -10.25 19.91 17.38
N THR A 99 -10.76 19.23 16.33
CA THR A 99 -12.07 19.60 15.76
C THR A 99 -13.02 18.42 15.95
N PRO A 100 -14.18 18.63 16.61
CA PRO A 100 -15.09 17.53 16.90
C PRO A 100 -15.70 16.97 15.61
N GLN A 101 -15.52 15.67 15.43
CA GLN A 101 -16.27 14.88 14.47
C GLN A 101 -17.76 14.85 14.86
N ALA A 102 -18.60 15.43 14.01
CA ALA A 102 -20.04 15.17 13.92
C ALA A 102 -20.40 15.33 12.43
N ALA A 103 -20.57 14.22 11.71
CA ALA A 103 -21.83 13.50 11.54
C ALA A 103 -22.44 13.82 10.16
N SER A 104 -22.76 12.75 9.42
CA SER A 104 -23.40 12.72 8.10
C SER A 104 -22.49 13.04 6.90
N ALA A 105 -21.78 12.02 6.41
CA ALA A 105 -21.47 11.93 5.00
C ALA A 105 -22.33 10.81 4.41
N THR A 106 -23.44 11.21 3.80
CA THR A 106 -24.22 10.41 2.86
C THR A 106 -23.27 9.66 1.93
N ALA A 107 -23.52 8.36 1.76
CA ALA A 107 -22.82 7.54 0.79
C ALA A 107 -22.90 8.20 -0.60
N VAL A 108 -21.78 8.74 -1.05
CA VAL A 108 -21.50 9.00 -2.46
C VAL A 108 -20.40 8.01 -2.85
N SER A 109 -20.68 7.24 -3.90
CA SER A 109 -19.80 6.23 -4.50
C SER A 109 -18.33 6.66 -4.49
N PRO A 110 -17.38 5.77 -4.15
CA PRO A 110 -15.98 6.01 -4.42
C PRO A 110 -15.74 5.74 -5.90
N GLU A 111 -16.17 6.66 -6.75
CA GLU A 111 -15.39 6.93 -7.94
C GLU A 111 -14.18 7.71 -7.41
N GLN A 112 -13.14 6.98 -6.99
CA GLN A 112 -11.88 7.58 -6.54
C GLN A 112 -11.44 8.53 -7.64
N ASP A 113 -11.61 9.83 -7.39
CA ASP A 113 -11.10 10.88 -8.26
C ASP A 113 -9.62 10.57 -8.49
N LYS A 114 -9.28 10.16 -9.72
CA LYS A 114 -7.90 9.76 -10.09
C LYS A 114 -6.88 10.86 -9.77
N ASN A 115 -7.38 12.08 -9.58
CA ASN A 115 -6.62 13.28 -9.28
C ASN A 115 -6.62 13.69 -7.80
N ALA A 116 -7.34 12.98 -6.92
CA ALA A 116 -7.43 13.33 -5.49
C ALA A 116 -6.05 13.40 -4.84
N TRP A 117 -5.13 12.51 -5.24
CA TRP A 117 -3.75 12.52 -4.77
C TRP A 117 -2.97 13.77 -5.21
N ILE A 118 -2.99 14.12 -6.51
CA ILE A 118 -2.23 15.27 -7.02
C ILE A 118 -2.78 16.61 -6.50
N LEU A 119 -4.10 16.69 -6.29
CA LEU A 119 -4.76 17.87 -5.70
C LEU A 119 -4.30 18.08 -4.25
N GLY A 120 -4.25 17.01 -3.45
CA GLY A 120 -3.71 17.07 -2.09
C GLY A 120 -2.23 17.43 -2.06
N GLU A 121 -1.44 16.91 -3.00
CA GLU A 121 0.00 17.20 -3.08
C GLU A 121 0.28 18.67 -3.44
N ILE A 122 -0.51 19.25 -4.35
CA ILE A 122 -0.48 20.69 -4.66
C ILE A 122 -0.83 21.52 -3.41
N GLU A 123 -1.86 21.13 -2.67
CA GLU A 123 -2.31 21.86 -1.48
C GLU A 123 -1.26 21.87 -0.36
N ARG A 124 -0.43 20.82 -0.26
CA ARG A 124 0.62 20.70 0.76
C ARG A 124 1.86 21.57 0.51
N GLN A 125 2.01 22.14 -0.69
CA GLN A 125 3.21 22.89 -1.03
C GLN A 125 3.31 24.20 -0.27
N THR A 126 4.49 24.50 0.23
CA THR A 126 4.79 25.72 1.01
C THR A 126 5.69 26.69 0.24
N ASN A 127 6.24 26.30 -0.90
CA ASN A 127 7.07 27.15 -1.75
C ASN A 127 6.90 26.85 -3.24
N ARG A 128 7.24 27.84 -4.09
CA ARG A 128 7.05 27.76 -5.55
C ARG A 128 8.02 26.79 -6.24
N ALA A 129 9.17 26.50 -5.64
CA ALA A 129 10.17 25.60 -6.23
C ALA A 129 9.65 24.16 -6.19
N ASP A 130 9.06 23.74 -5.09
CA ASP A 130 8.51 22.40 -4.93
C ASP A 130 7.20 22.22 -5.71
N LEU A 131 6.38 23.28 -5.80
CA LEU A 131 5.23 23.29 -6.70
C LEU A 131 5.64 23.05 -8.17
N LYS A 132 6.73 23.67 -8.65
CA LYS A 132 7.27 23.43 -10.01
C LYS A 132 7.79 21.99 -10.19
N LYS A 133 8.39 21.38 -9.16
CA LYS A 133 8.84 19.98 -9.21
C LYS A 133 7.66 19.04 -9.38
N ILE A 134 6.54 19.29 -8.69
CA ILE A 134 5.32 18.49 -8.83
C ILE A 134 4.78 18.57 -10.24
N TRP A 135 4.76 19.76 -10.85
CA TRP A 135 4.36 19.90 -12.25
C TRP A 135 5.28 19.10 -13.19
N ALA A 136 6.60 19.23 -13.03
CA ALA A 136 7.57 18.53 -13.89
C ALA A 136 7.47 17.00 -13.79
N SER A 137 7.27 16.46 -12.58
CA SER A 137 7.21 15.01 -12.35
C SER A 137 5.86 14.38 -12.68
N ASN A 138 4.78 15.17 -12.80
CA ASN A 138 3.40 14.67 -12.88
C ASN A 138 2.62 15.26 -14.06
N GLN A 139 3.30 15.64 -15.16
CA GLN A 139 2.69 16.35 -16.30
C GLN A 139 1.40 15.71 -16.85
N SER A 140 1.29 14.37 -16.80
CA SER A 140 0.11 13.63 -17.24
C SER A 140 -1.17 13.98 -16.49
N PHE A 141 -1.08 14.43 -15.23
CA PHE A 141 -2.24 14.81 -14.41
C PHE A 141 -2.69 16.25 -14.66
N PHE A 142 -1.87 17.07 -15.33
CA PHE A 142 -2.16 18.47 -15.63
C PHE A 142 -2.92 18.66 -16.94
N SER A 143 -3.29 17.58 -17.64
CA SER A 143 -4.30 17.65 -18.70
C SER A 143 -5.70 17.98 -18.17
N GLU A 144 -5.92 17.72 -16.87
CA GLU A 144 -7.19 17.91 -16.20
C GLU A 144 -7.33 19.34 -15.67
N GLN A 145 -8.44 19.98 -16.02
CA GLN A 145 -8.68 21.40 -15.72
C GLN A 145 -8.67 21.67 -14.20
N ALA A 146 -9.24 20.77 -13.40
CA ALA A 146 -9.28 20.90 -11.94
C ALA A 146 -7.87 20.93 -11.31
N VAL A 147 -6.93 20.12 -11.82
CA VAL A 147 -5.55 20.06 -11.33
C VAL A 147 -4.79 21.33 -11.71
N MET A 148 -4.99 21.85 -12.93
CA MET A 148 -4.43 23.13 -13.33
C MET A 148 -4.95 24.30 -12.50
N ASP A 149 -6.24 24.31 -12.17
CA ASP A 149 -6.85 25.38 -11.39
C ASP A 149 -6.33 25.38 -9.94
N ALA A 150 -6.22 24.19 -9.32
CA ALA A 150 -5.60 24.04 -8.01
C ALA A 150 -4.14 24.50 -7.99
N TYR A 151 -3.36 24.14 -9.02
CA TYR A 151 -1.97 24.56 -9.15
C TYR A 151 -1.81 26.08 -9.28
N LYS A 152 -2.63 26.72 -10.11
CA LYS A 152 -2.62 28.18 -10.28
C LYS A 152 -3.05 28.89 -9.00
N ALA A 153 -4.10 28.40 -8.34
CA ALA A 153 -4.58 28.95 -7.08
C ALA A 153 -3.50 28.89 -6.00
N LYS A 154 -2.83 27.74 -5.85
CA LYS A 154 -1.73 27.57 -4.90
C LYS A 154 -0.52 28.45 -5.25
N GLY A 155 -0.12 28.49 -6.52
CA GLY A 155 0.96 29.35 -6.98
C GLY A 155 0.71 30.85 -6.71
N LYS A 156 -0.55 31.29 -6.70
CA LYS A 156 -0.94 32.66 -6.33
C LYS A 156 -0.93 32.89 -4.81
N ALA A 157 -1.32 31.89 -4.02
CA ALA A 157 -1.35 31.96 -2.56
C ALA A 157 0.05 31.93 -1.92
N LEU A 158 1.04 31.38 -2.62
CA LEU A 158 2.41 31.32 -2.13
C LEU A 158 3.14 32.66 -2.29
N PRO A 159 3.87 33.11 -1.25
CA PRO A 159 4.69 34.33 -1.33
C PRO A 159 5.72 34.24 -2.46
N ALA A 160 6.13 35.41 -2.96
CA ALA A 160 7.06 35.54 -4.10
C ALA A 160 8.44 34.95 -3.78
#